data_AF-A0A6I5CTG0-F1
#
_entry.id   AF-A0A6I5CTG0-F1
#
_cell.length_a   1.000
_cell.length_b   1.000
_cell.length_c   1.000
_cell.angle_alpha   90.00
_cell.angle_beta   90.00
_cell.angle_gamma   90.00
#
_symmetry.space_group_name_H-M   'P 1'
#
loop_
_entity.id
_entity.type
_entity.pdbx_description
1 polymer ?
#
loop_
_entity_poly.entity_id
_entity_poly.type
_entity_poly.pdbx_seq_one_letter_code
_entity_poly.pdbx_strand_id
1 'polypeptide(L)'
;MATRDFAVRTEPHVANLGALGELHFTAEVFGDEFLEGYAQIQEAQSLLGGEQDLTKMDPAALRDVYGSMRLFLCRLMMPESAERFLRFEVIKGGKVVAHFRERAVAEEKAAELGGARVKDKSLRVPDRVLIELLEWTTELYGGGNDRPTTPSSGSSRASRRAGTPGKASSPSKGSTRTAGRSAR
;
A
#
# COMPACT_ATOMS: atom_id res chain seq x y z
N MET A 1 -13.80 18.25 26.24
CA MET A 1 -13.23 17.77 24.96
C MET A 1 -12.54 16.44 25.22
N ALA A 2 -12.71 15.47 24.33
CA ALA A 2 -11.99 14.20 24.41
C ALA A 2 -10.78 14.26 23.47
N THR A 3 -9.59 13.94 23.98
CA THR A 3 -8.34 13.85 23.21
C THR A 3 -7.91 12.39 23.15
N ARG A 4 -7.43 11.94 21.98
CA ARG A 4 -6.88 10.60 21.77
C ARG A 4 -5.64 10.69 20.88
N ASP A 5 -4.60 9.97 21.27
CA ASP A 5 -3.36 9.91 20.53
C ASP A 5 -3.36 8.71 19.57
N PHE A 6 -2.74 8.90 18.40
CA PHE A 6 -2.55 7.88 17.38
C PHE A 6 -1.07 7.84 16.99
N ALA A 7 -0.53 6.64 16.78
CA ALA A 7 0.81 6.47 16.26
C ALA A 7 0.77 6.50 14.73
N VAL A 8 1.64 7.32 14.13
CA VAL A 8 1.79 7.45 12.67
C VAL A 8 3.25 7.14 12.35
N ARG A 9 3.51 6.24 11.38
CA ARG A 9 4.89 5.98 10.95
C ARG A 9 5.43 7.20 10.21
N THR A 10 6.69 7.52 10.47
CA THR A 10 7.38 8.68 9.86
C THR A 10 8.63 8.29 9.08
N GLU A 11 9.12 7.06 9.27
CA GLU A 11 10.29 6.54 8.59
C GLU A 11 9.89 5.89 7.25
N PRO A 12 10.59 6.21 6.15
CA PRO A 12 10.37 5.55 4.86
C PRO A 12 10.62 4.05 4.92
N HIS A 13 9.85 3.30 4.13
CA HIS A 13 10.12 1.87 3.93
C HIS A 13 11.19 1.71 2.85
N VAL A 14 12.15 0.81 3.07
CA VAL A 14 13.31 0.68 2.19
C VAL A 14 13.30 -0.66 1.47
N ALA A 15 13.23 -0.63 0.15
CA ALA A 15 13.49 -1.78 -0.70
C ALA A 15 14.97 -1.77 -1.12
N ASN A 16 15.73 -2.74 -0.62
CA ASN A 16 17.14 -2.91 -0.97
C ASN A 16 17.29 -3.81 -2.21
N LEU A 17 17.79 -3.25 -3.31
CA LEU A 17 17.98 -3.94 -4.59
C LEU A 17 19.44 -4.37 -4.83
N GLY A 18 20.24 -4.48 -3.76
CA GLY A 18 21.65 -4.85 -3.83
C GLY A 18 22.47 -3.83 -4.62
N ALA A 19 23.15 -4.29 -5.67
CA ALA A 19 23.99 -3.43 -6.50
C ALA A 19 23.21 -2.32 -7.25
N LEU A 20 21.89 -2.48 -7.39
CA LEU A 20 21.03 -1.46 -7.98
C LEU A 20 20.68 -0.34 -6.97
N GLY A 21 21.10 -0.46 -5.70
CA GLY A 21 20.85 0.52 -4.64
C GLY A 21 19.47 0.38 -4.00
N GLU A 22 19.01 1.43 -3.35
CA GLU A 22 17.75 1.41 -2.58
C GLU A 22 16.64 2.17 -3.29
N LEU A 23 15.40 1.79 -3.00
CA LEU A 23 14.20 2.55 -3.31
C LEU A 23 13.43 2.79 -2.01
N HIS A 24 13.14 4.06 -1.73
CA HIS A 24 12.51 4.51 -0.50
C HIS A 24 11.04 4.82 -0.80
N PHE A 25 10.15 4.22 -0.03
CA PHE A 25 8.70 4.35 -0.11
C PHE A 25 8.17 5.18 1.06
N THR A 26 7.06 5.88 0.85
CA THR A 26 6.45 6.78 1.85
C THR A 26 6.09 6.01 3.12
N ALA A 27 6.23 6.62 4.30
CA ALA A 27 5.99 5.89 5.56
C ALA A 27 4.53 5.40 5.71
N GLU A 28 3.58 6.21 5.24
CA GLU A 28 2.14 5.96 5.25
C GLU A 28 1.56 6.42 3.91
N VAL A 29 0.37 5.90 3.57
CA VAL A 29 -0.36 6.28 2.36
C VAL A 29 -1.83 6.52 2.70
N PHE A 30 -2.49 7.39 1.93
CA PHE A 30 -3.93 7.52 2.02
C PHE A 30 -4.58 6.34 1.28
N GLY A 31 -5.54 5.68 1.95
CA GLY A 31 -6.11 4.44 1.45
C GLY A 31 -6.90 4.61 0.15
N ASP A 32 -7.54 5.76 -0.05
CA ASP A 32 -8.21 6.13 -1.29
C ASP A 32 -7.22 6.29 -2.46
N GLU A 33 -6.14 7.04 -2.27
CA GLU A 33 -5.08 7.20 -3.29
C GLU A 33 -4.44 5.86 -3.65
N PHE A 34 -4.20 5.01 -2.64
CA PHE A 34 -3.67 3.66 -2.85
C PHE A 34 -4.62 2.80 -3.68
N LEU A 35 -5.90 2.77 -3.32
CA LEU A 35 -6.92 1.97 -4.01
C LEU A 35 -7.15 2.45 -5.45
N GLU A 36 -7.12 3.76 -5.69
CA GLU A 36 -7.20 4.32 -7.04
C GLU A 36 -6.02 3.85 -7.90
N GLY A 37 -4.80 3.94 -7.39
CA GLY A 37 -3.61 3.46 -8.09
C GLY A 37 -3.64 1.95 -8.34
N TYR A 38 -4.11 1.16 -7.35
CA TYR A 38 -4.20 -0.29 -7.47
C TYR A 38 -5.27 -0.73 -8.48
N ALA A 39 -6.41 -0.02 -8.53
CA ALA A 39 -7.48 -0.27 -9.51
C ALA A 39 -6.97 -0.12 -10.95
N GLN A 40 -6.08 0.83 -11.23
CA GLN A 40 -5.47 1.02 -12.55
C GLN A 40 -4.61 -0.19 -12.98
N ILE A 41 -3.95 -0.88 -12.04
CA ILE A 41 -3.25 -2.12 -12.34
C ILE A 41 -4.24 -3.24 -12.68
N GLN A 42 -5.30 -3.38 -11.87
CA GLN A 42 -6.31 -4.42 -12.08
C GLN A 42 -7.03 -4.24 -13.42
N GLU A 43 -7.35 -2.99 -13.80
CA GLU A 43 -7.92 -2.66 -15.09
C GLU A 43 -6.97 -3.06 -16.22
N ALA A 44 -5.69 -2.67 -16.14
CA ALA A 44 -4.69 -3.05 -17.14
C ALA A 44 -4.53 -4.58 -17.26
N GLN A 45 -4.54 -5.31 -16.14
CA GLN A 45 -4.50 -6.77 -16.13
C GLN A 45 -5.76 -7.41 -16.72
N SER A 46 -6.93 -6.81 -16.50
CA SER A 46 -8.19 -7.32 -17.04
C SER A 46 -8.22 -7.33 -18.58
N LEU A 47 -7.49 -6.40 -19.21
CA LEU A 47 -7.33 -6.33 -20.66
C LEU A 47 -6.55 -7.53 -21.23
N LEU A 48 -5.75 -8.22 -20.40
CA LEU A 48 -5.07 -9.46 -20.79
C LEU A 48 -6.01 -10.68 -20.81
N GLY A 49 -7.28 -10.53 -20.41
CA GLY A 49 -8.31 -11.55 -20.55
C GLY A 49 -8.08 -12.82 -19.72
N GLY A 50 -7.20 -12.77 -18.72
CA GLY A 50 -6.84 -13.93 -17.90
C GLY A 50 -5.95 -14.95 -18.63
N GLU A 51 -5.44 -14.63 -19.82
CA GLU A 51 -4.34 -15.38 -20.42
C GLU A 51 -3.17 -15.40 -19.44
N GLN A 52 -2.53 -16.55 -19.27
CA GLN A 52 -1.38 -16.72 -18.38
C GLN A 52 -0.12 -17.00 -19.19
N ASP A 53 -0.27 -17.38 -20.46
CA ASP A 53 0.82 -17.59 -21.40
C ASP A 53 1.27 -16.26 -22.01
N LEU A 54 2.39 -15.74 -21.50
CA LEU A 54 3.03 -14.51 -21.97
C LEU A 54 3.33 -14.50 -23.47
N THR A 55 3.49 -15.67 -24.10
CA THR A 55 3.79 -15.76 -25.54
C THR A 55 2.57 -15.51 -26.43
N LYS A 56 1.36 -15.63 -25.86
CA LYS A 56 0.09 -15.40 -26.56
C LYS A 56 -0.48 -14.01 -26.32
N MET A 57 0.10 -13.27 -25.38
CA MET A 57 -0.34 -11.92 -25.07
C MET A 57 0.16 -10.91 -26.10
N ASP A 58 -0.65 -9.88 -26.31
CA ASP A 58 -0.23 -8.72 -27.10
C ASP A 58 0.95 -8.02 -26.39
N PRO A 59 2.12 -7.88 -27.05
CA PRO A 59 3.25 -7.16 -26.49
C PRO A 59 2.97 -5.69 -26.15
N ALA A 60 2.00 -5.05 -26.81
CA ALA A 60 1.58 -3.70 -26.44
C ALA A 60 0.84 -3.70 -25.10
N ALA A 61 -0.18 -4.55 -24.94
CA ALA A 61 -0.90 -4.71 -23.68
C ALA A 61 0.03 -5.09 -22.51
N LEU A 62 1.00 -5.97 -22.73
CA LEU A 62 2.02 -6.31 -21.71
C LEU A 62 2.83 -5.09 -21.26
N ARG A 63 3.26 -4.24 -22.21
CA ARG A 63 3.98 -3.01 -21.88
C ARG A 63 3.12 -2.05 -21.08
N ASP A 64 1.83 -1.96 -21.38
CA ASP A 64 0.90 -1.10 -20.66
C ASP A 64 0.71 -1.59 -19.23
N VAL A 65 0.54 -2.90 -19.01
CA VAL A 65 0.47 -3.50 -17.66
C VAL A 65 1.72 -3.19 -16.85
N TYR A 66 2.91 -3.44 -17.40
CA TYR A 66 4.16 -3.13 -16.69
C TYR A 66 4.36 -1.61 -16.49
N GLY A 67 3.88 -0.80 -17.43
CA GLY A 67 3.84 0.66 -17.30
C GLY A 67 2.99 1.10 -16.11
N SER A 68 1.78 0.56 -15.98
CA SER A 68 0.87 0.82 -14.87
C SER A 68 1.44 0.36 -13.53
N MET A 69 2.04 -0.82 -13.46
CA MET A 69 2.72 -1.31 -12.25
C MET A 69 3.85 -0.35 -11.82
N ARG A 70 4.66 0.10 -12.77
CA ARG A 70 5.75 1.05 -12.48
C ARG A 70 5.21 2.41 -12.05
N LEU A 71 4.16 2.90 -12.68
CA LEU A 71 3.56 4.18 -12.33
C LEU A 71 2.98 4.14 -10.92
N PHE A 72 2.27 3.06 -10.58
CA PHE A 72 1.75 2.82 -9.24
C PHE A 72 2.86 2.82 -8.19
N LEU A 73 3.88 1.98 -8.36
CA LEU A 73 5.02 1.91 -7.43
C LEU A 73 5.72 3.27 -7.29
N CYS A 74 5.89 4.00 -8.39
CA CYS A 74 6.48 5.34 -8.40
C CYS A 74 5.70 6.36 -7.56
N ARG A 75 4.36 6.27 -7.51
CA ARG A 75 3.52 7.14 -6.68
C ARG A 75 3.70 6.89 -5.18
N LEU A 76 4.08 5.67 -4.79
CA LEU A 76 4.33 5.29 -3.41
C LEU A 76 5.78 5.58 -2.96
N MET A 77 6.63 6.07 -3.86
CA MET A 77 8.04 6.35 -3.60
C MET A 77 8.26 7.79 -3.12
N MET A 78 9.32 7.97 -2.32
CA MET A 78 9.89 9.27 -2.06
C MET A 78 10.36 9.93 -3.37
N PRO A 79 10.36 11.28 -3.49
CA PRO A 79 10.61 11.98 -4.75
C PRO A 79 11.90 11.55 -5.47
N GLU A 80 12.99 11.36 -4.72
CA GLU A 80 14.30 10.95 -5.22
C GLU A 80 14.28 9.51 -5.79
N SER A 81 13.59 8.61 -5.10
CA SER A 81 13.41 7.22 -5.56
C SER A 81 12.50 7.15 -6.77
N ALA A 82 11.41 7.92 -6.77
CA ALA A 82 10.49 8.04 -7.90
C ALA A 82 11.20 8.56 -9.17
N GLU A 83 12.02 9.60 -9.04
CA GLU A 83 12.79 10.19 -10.15
C GLU A 83 13.82 9.21 -10.72
N ARG A 84 14.44 8.38 -9.88
CA ARG A 84 15.36 7.33 -10.32
C ARG A 84 14.62 6.15 -10.96
N PHE A 85 13.47 5.79 -10.40
CA PHE A 85 12.73 4.58 -10.76
C PHE A 85 12.05 4.70 -12.12
N LEU A 86 11.35 5.82 -12.38
CA LEU A 86 10.56 6.02 -13.59
C LEU A 86 10.81 7.40 -14.19
N ARG A 87 11.57 7.44 -15.29
CA ARG A 87 12.04 8.69 -15.90
C ARG A 87 12.11 8.59 -17.42
N PHE A 88 11.31 9.42 -18.09
CA PHE A 88 11.35 9.61 -19.54
C PHE A 88 11.87 11.01 -19.84
N GLU A 89 13.02 11.11 -20.50
CA GLU A 89 13.63 12.38 -20.87
C GLU A 89 13.25 12.75 -22.30
N VAL A 90 12.79 13.98 -22.50
CA VAL A 90 12.61 14.57 -23.82
C VAL A 90 13.92 15.26 -24.20
N ILE A 91 14.49 14.88 -25.33
CA ILE A 91 15.79 15.36 -25.81
C ILE A 91 15.60 16.08 -27.13
N LYS A 92 16.04 17.34 -27.21
CA LYS A 92 16.06 18.14 -28.45
C LYS A 92 17.46 18.69 -28.68
N GLY A 93 18.01 18.51 -29.88
CA GLY A 93 19.37 18.97 -30.20
C GLY A 93 20.45 18.43 -29.25
N GLY A 94 20.29 17.19 -28.77
CA GLY A 94 21.22 16.55 -27.83
C GLY A 94 21.10 16.98 -26.36
N LYS A 95 20.20 17.91 -26.02
CA LYS A 95 19.99 18.37 -24.63
C LYS A 95 18.66 17.88 -24.08
N VAL A 96 18.63 17.54 -22.80
CA VAL A 96 17.39 17.23 -22.07
C VAL A 96 16.62 18.54 -21.88
N VAL A 97 15.39 18.59 -22.37
CA VAL A 97 14.53 19.78 -22.28
C VAL A 97 13.41 19.63 -21.25
N ALA A 98 12.99 18.39 -20.98
CA ALA A 98 11.99 18.06 -19.97
C ALA A 98 12.15 16.58 -19.57
N HIS A 99 11.60 16.21 -18.42
CA HIS A 99 11.44 14.82 -18.03
C HIS A 99 10.04 14.58 -17.47
N PHE A 100 9.55 13.36 -17.63
CA PHE A 100 8.21 12.94 -17.23
C PHE A 100 8.25 11.54 -16.60
N ARG A 101 7.20 11.22 -15.85
CA ARG A 101 6.98 9.87 -15.29
C ARG A 101 6.10 9.00 -16.17
N GLU A 102 5.47 9.58 -17.17
CA GLU A 102 4.60 8.89 -18.12
C GLU A 102 5.14 9.03 -19.53
N ARG A 103 5.21 7.91 -20.24
CA ARG A 103 5.77 7.85 -21.59
C ARG A 103 4.92 8.63 -22.58
N ALA A 104 3.59 8.49 -22.51
CA ALA A 104 2.66 9.18 -23.38
C ALA A 104 2.82 10.71 -23.29
N VAL A 105 2.88 11.26 -22.07
CA VAL A 105 3.11 12.70 -21.83
C VAL A 105 4.47 13.15 -22.38
N ALA A 106 5.52 12.34 -22.23
CA ALA A 106 6.83 12.65 -22.81
C ALA A 106 6.79 12.65 -24.36
N GLU A 107 6.04 11.73 -24.96
CA GLU A 107 5.87 11.61 -26.41
C GLU A 107 5.07 12.78 -26.98
N GLU A 108 3.97 13.17 -26.33
CA GLU A 108 3.22 14.38 -26.65
C GLU A 108 4.12 15.60 -26.62
N LYS A 109 4.92 15.76 -25.56
CA LYS A 109 5.85 16.89 -25.46
C LYS A 109 6.92 16.86 -26.54
N ALA A 110 7.41 15.68 -26.91
CA ALA A 110 8.38 15.54 -27.98
C ALA A 110 7.78 15.92 -29.35
N ALA A 111 6.52 15.53 -29.59
CA ALA A 111 5.79 15.87 -30.80
C ALA A 111 5.56 17.38 -30.93
N GLU A 112 5.12 18.05 -29.85
CA GLU A 112 4.95 19.52 -29.80
C GLU A 112 6.23 20.27 -30.18
N LEU A 113 7.38 19.78 -29.72
CA LEU A 113 8.64 20.48 -29.88
C LEU A 113 9.26 20.33 -31.27
N GLY A 114 8.87 19.32 -32.06
CA GLY A 114 9.42 19.04 -33.39
C GLY A 114 10.91 18.65 -33.36
N GLY A 115 11.23 17.45 -33.85
CA GLY A 115 12.60 16.93 -33.87
C GLY A 115 13.19 16.60 -32.48
N ALA A 116 12.33 16.53 -31.46
CA ALA A 116 12.69 15.98 -30.15
C ALA A 116 12.43 14.47 -30.12
N ARG A 117 13.15 13.75 -29.24
CA ARG A 117 12.96 12.30 -29.02
C ARG A 117 12.83 12.01 -27.54
N VAL A 118 12.08 10.96 -27.21
CA VAL A 118 11.97 10.44 -25.84
C VAL A 118 13.05 9.40 -25.60
N LYS A 119 13.73 9.48 -24.45
CA LYS A 119 14.68 8.49 -23.98
C LYS A 119 14.24 7.96 -22.61
N ASP A 120 14.07 6.65 -22.52
CA ASP A 120 13.83 5.99 -21.24
C ASP A 120 15.14 5.97 -20.41
N LYS A 121 15.07 6.60 -19.24
CA LYS A 121 16.12 6.69 -18.23
C LYS A 121 15.71 6.05 -16.91
N SER A 122 14.57 5.35 -16.90
CA SER A 122 14.06 4.61 -15.76
C SER A 122 15.06 3.55 -15.31
N LEU A 123 15.08 3.26 -14.01
CA LEU A 123 15.86 2.16 -13.46
C LEU A 123 15.48 0.85 -14.15
N ARG A 124 16.47 0.10 -14.65
CA ARG A 124 16.25 -1.22 -15.24
C ARG A 124 16.20 -2.25 -14.11
N VAL A 125 15.00 -2.73 -13.81
CA VAL A 125 14.76 -3.81 -12.84
C VAL A 125 14.27 -5.06 -13.58
N PRO A 126 14.71 -6.27 -13.18
CA PRO A 126 14.11 -7.50 -13.68
C PRO A 126 12.62 -7.59 -13.34
N ASP A 127 11.82 -8.20 -14.22
CA ASP A 127 10.36 -8.29 -14.04
C ASP A 127 9.99 -8.99 -12.72
N ARG A 128 10.72 -10.04 -12.34
CA ARG A 128 10.57 -10.69 -11.02
C ARG A 128 10.64 -9.70 -9.87
N VAL A 129 11.63 -8.79 -9.88
CA VAL A 129 11.82 -7.80 -8.82
C VAL A 129 10.68 -6.77 -8.84
N LEU A 130 10.17 -6.41 -10.01
CA LEU A 130 9.03 -5.50 -10.12
C LEU A 130 7.77 -6.10 -9.50
N ILE A 131 7.51 -7.39 -9.72
CA ILE A 131 6.40 -8.12 -9.12
C ILE A 131 6.59 -8.24 -7.60
N GLU A 132 7.78 -8.60 -7.13
CA GLU A 132 8.10 -8.66 -5.69
C GLU A 132 7.88 -7.30 -4.99
N LEU A 133 8.25 -6.20 -5.64
CA LEU A 133 7.98 -4.84 -5.12
C LEU A 133 6.47 -4.55 -5.05
N LEU A 134 5.70 -4.97 -6.06
CA LEU A 134 4.25 -4.81 -6.05
C LEU A 134 3.62 -5.62 -4.91
N GLU A 135 3.96 -6.90 -4.79
CA GLU A 135 3.47 -7.76 -3.70
C GLU A 135 3.81 -7.16 -2.33
N TRP A 136 5.07 -6.79 -2.12
CA TRP A 136 5.51 -6.19 -0.86
C TRP A 136 4.76 -4.89 -0.52
N THR A 137 4.55 -4.00 -1.50
CA THR A 137 3.78 -2.75 -1.25
C THR A 137 2.30 -3.01 -0.99
N THR A 138 1.71 -4.02 -1.62
CA THR A 138 0.32 -4.44 -1.32
C THR A 138 0.18 -5.06 0.06
N GLU A 139 1.18 -5.81 0.54
CA GLU A 139 1.22 -6.31 1.91
C GLU A 139 1.35 -5.16 2.91
N LEU A 140 2.27 -4.24 2.62
CA LEU A 140 2.61 -3.10 3.46
C LEU A 140 1.43 -2.13 3.67
N TYR A 141 0.74 -1.74 2.59
CA TYR A 141 -0.31 -0.73 2.63
C TYR A 141 -1.73 -1.29 2.50
N GLY A 142 -1.91 -2.46 1.87
CA GLY A 142 -3.21 -3.10 1.67
C GLY A 142 -3.76 -3.85 2.89
N GLY A 143 -3.03 -3.82 4.01
CA GLY A 143 -3.45 -4.41 5.28
C GLY A 143 -3.07 -5.88 5.45
N GLY A 144 -1.93 -6.30 4.90
CA GLY A 144 -1.47 -7.69 4.83
C GLY A 144 -0.91 -8.33 6.11
N ASN A 145 -0.65 -7.56 7.18
CA ASN A 145 -0.31 -8.12 8.50
C ASN A 145 -0.97 -7.41 9.70
N ASP A 146 -1.54 -6.23 9.50
CA ASP A 146 -2.08 -5.37 10.57
C ASP A 146 -3.51 -4.89 10.26
N ARG A 147 -4.40 -5.76 9.77
CA ARG A 147 -5.83 -5.50 10.04
C ARG A 147 -6.01 -5.64 11.55
N PRO A 148 -6.49 -4.62 12.29
CA PRO A 148 -6.84 -4.78 13.69
C PRO A 148 -8.15 -5.57 13.79
N THR A 149 -8.07 -6.87 13.50
CA THR A 149 -9.10 -7.86 13.78
C THR A 149 -8.42 -9.09 14.36
N THR A 150 -7.77 -8.94 15.52
CA THR A 150 -7.75 -9.94 16.62
C THR A 150 -7.00 -9.39 17.84
N PRO A 151 -7.34 -9.84 19.06
CA PRO A 151 -7.10 -9.11 20.30
C PRO A 151 -5.64 -9.22 20.73
N SER A 152 -4.86 -8.16 20.55
CA SER A 152 -3.52 -8.11 21.11
C SER A 152 -3.59 -7.90 22.63
N SER A 153 -3.08 -8.90 23.35
CA SER A 153 -2.74 -8.90 24.77
C SER A 153 -1.60 -7.89 25.05
N GLY A 154 -1.86 -6.60 24.88
CA GLY A 154 -0.84 -5.54 24.97
C GLY A 154 -1.41 -4.13 25.20
N SER A 155 -2.42 -4.04 26.07
CA SER A 155 -2.94 -2.86 26.79
C SER A 155 -2.78 -1.45 26.18
N SER A 156 -3.91 -0.84 25.85
CA SER A 156 -4.21 0.48 26.44
C SER A 156 -4.79 0.22 27.83
N ARG A 157 -4.17 0.76 28.89
CA ARG A 157 -4.73 0.67 30.24
C ARG A 157 -6.08 1.38 30.21
N ALA A 158 -7.16 0.65 30.49
CA ALA A 158 -8.49 1.22 30.58
C ALA A 158 -8.45 2.46 31.49
N SER A 159 -9.06 3.56 31.03
CA SER A 159 -9.23 4.77 31.82
C SER A 159 -9.71 4.38 33.23
N ARG A 160 -9.08 4.94 34.27
CA ARG A 160 -9.50 4.69 35.67
C ARG A 160 -10.99 5.01 35.76
N ARG A 161 -11.81 3.99 36.02
CA ARG A 161 -13.23 4.17 36.31
C ARG A 161 -13.31 5.02 37.57
N ALA A 162 -13.76 6.26 37.44
CA ALA A 162 -14.13 7.07 38.58
C ALA A 162 -15.36 6.41 39.23
N GLY A 163 -15.18 5.90 40.45
CA GLY A 163 -16.26 5.29 41.24
C GLY A 163 -15.84 3.96 41.87
N THR A 164 -15.70 3.98 43.19
CA THR A 164 -15.61 2.78 44.02
C THR A 164 -16.96 2.06 43.98
N PRO A 165 -17.06 0.79 43.55
CA PRO A 165 -18.26 0.00 43.76
C PRO A 165 -18.48 -0.16 45.26
N GLY A 166 -19.56 0.43 45.78
CA GLY A 166 -19.95 0.28 47.17
C GLY A 166 -20.20 -1.19 47.50
N LYS A 167 -19.60 -1.67 48.60
CA LYS A 167 -19.96 -2.93 49.25
C LYS A 167 -21.44 -2.86 49.61
N ALA A 168 -22.31 -3.50 48.83
CA ALA A 168 -23.67 -3.73 49.27
C ALA A 168 -23.62 -4.73 50.44
N SER A 169 -24.10 -4.27 51.60
CA SER A 169 -24.29 -5.08 52.80
C SER A 169 -25.26 -6.22 52.51
N SER A 170 -24.81 -7.45 52.71
CA SER A 170 -25.64 -8.66 52.72
C SER A 170 -26.70 -8.57 53.84
N PRO A 171 -28.00 -8.65 53.54
CA PRO A 171 -29.03 -8.85 54.56
C PRO A 171 -29.19 -10.36 54.82
N SER A 172 -28.88 -10.75 56.04
CA SER A 172 -29.06 -12.09 56.59
C SER A 172 -30.54 -12.46 56.86
N LYS A 173 -30.77 -13.77 56.98
CA LYS A 173 -31.85 -14.45 57.74
C LYS A 173 -33.23 -14.61 57.09
N GLY A 174 -33.52 -15.86 56.71
CA GLY A 174 -34.86 -16.42 56.57
C GLY A 174 -34.81 -17.94 56.74
N SER A 175 -34.92 -18.40 57.99
CA SER A 175 -35.01 -19.81 58.37
C SER A 175 -36.42 -20.33 58.11
N THR A 176 -36.57 -21.42 57.35
CA THR A 176 -37.69 -22.36 57.57
C THR A 176 -37.23 -23.79 57.23
N ARG A 177 -37.12 -24.64 58.26
CA ARG A 177 -37.18 -26.10 58.15
C ARG A 177 -38.65 -26.51 57.97
N THR A 178 -38.92 -27.59 57.24
CA THR A 178 -39.70 -28.76 57.75
C THR A 178 -40.12 -29.73 56.64
N ALA A 179 -39.70 -30.99 56.86
CA ALA A 179 -40.28 -32.31 56.55
C ALA A 179 -40.69 -32.73 55.12
N GLY A 180 -40.26 -33.95 54.78
CA GLY A 180 -40.51 -34.63 53.52
C GLY A 180 -41.75 -35.53 53.48
N ARG A 181 -41.88 -36.28 52.38
CA ARG A 181 -42.43 -37.64 52.32
C ARG A 181 -42.10 -38.28 50.97
N SER A 182 -41.74 -39.56 51.00
CA SER A 182 -41.44 -40.43 49.86
C SER A 182 -42.65 -40.72 48.97
N ALA A 183 -42.41 -41.08 47.70
CA ALA A 183 -42.83 -42.35 47.13
C ALA A 183 -42.08 -42.62 45.82
N ARG A 184 -41.95 -43.91 45.51
CA ARG A 184 -41.24 -44.58 44.42
C ARG A 184 -41.54 -44.06 43.02
#